data_AF-A0A6J6HY59-F1
#
_entry.id   AF-A0A6J6HY59-F1
#
_cell.length_a   1.000
_cell.length_b   1.000
_cell.length_c   1.000
_cell.angle_alpha   90.00
_cell.angle_beta   90.00
_cell.angle_gamma   90.00
#
_symmetry.space_group_name_H-M   'P 1'
#
loop_
_entity.id
_entity.type
_entity.pdbx_description
1 polymer ?
#
loop_
_entity_poly.entity_id
_entity_poly.type
_entity_poly.pdbx_seq_one_letter_code
_entity_poly.pdbx_strand_id
1 'polypeptide(L)'
;MMLSRPAISILGTLQSSGPVRLSSLARLTGLEAPLISREIKELSDEGYVVRASDPTDGRAGIVELSSKGRDAWKRFRHAADDINAETFADWSAEDLRMLRVLLERAARDVVNGSAHVERADRAS
;
A
#
# COMPACT_ATOMS: atom_id res chain seq x y z
N MET A 1 -4.99 -12.22 -13.25
CA MET A 1 -5.00 -12.48 -11.79
C MET A 1 -5.94 -11.49 -11.12
N MET A 2 -6.73 -11.96 -10.15
CA MET A 2 -7.43 -11.08 -9.21
C MET A 2 -6.39 -10.63 -8.15
N LEU A 3 -6.14 -9.32 -8.04
CA LEU A 3 -5.14 -8.81 -7.09
C LEU A 3 -5.59 -9.08 -5.65
N SER A 4 -4.74 -9.73 -4.87
CA SER A 4 -4.97 -9.96 -3.44
C SER A 4 -5.00 -8.62 -2.67
N ARG A 5 -5.61 -8.55 -1.48
CA ARG A 5 -5.55 -7.34 -0.63
C ARG A 5 -4.10 -6.91 -0.33
N PRO A 6 -3.18 -7.82 0.03
CA PRO A 6 -1.76 -7.48 0.18
C PRO A 6 -1.13 -6.93 -1.10
N ALA A 7 -1.41 -7.54 -2.25
CA ALA A 7 -0.90 -7.06 -3.54
C ALA A 7 -1.38 -5.64 -3.84
N ILE A 8 -2.67 -5.35 -3.63
CA ILE A 8 -3.23 -4.00 -3.79
C ILE A 8 -2.52 -3.01 -2.87
N SER A 9 -2.32 -3.35 -1.59
CA SER A 9 -1.60 -2.51 -0.63
C SER A 9 -0.19 -2.19 -1.12
N ILE A 10 0.57 -3.22 -1.53
CA ILE A 10 1.93 -3.07 -2.07
C ILE A 10 1.95 -2.20 -3.32
N LEU A 11 1.09 -2.46 -4.31
CA LEU A 11 1.05 -1.69 -5.55
C LEU A 11 0.70 -0.21 -5.28
N GLY A 12 -0.24 0.05 -4.36
CA GLY A 12 -0.60 1.39 -3.94
C GLY A 12 0.56 2.13 -3.25
N THR A 13 1.27 1.45 -2.35
CA THR A 13 2.47 2.00 -1.70
C THR A 13 3.57 2.32 -2.70
N LEU A 14 3.83 1.44 -3.67
CA LEU A 14 4.82 1.68 -4.72
C LEU A 14 4.38 2.81 -5.66
N GLN A 15 3.08 2.94 -5.93
CA GLN A 15 2.55 4.04 -6.73
C GLN A 15 2.75 5.41 -6.06
N SER A 16 2.61 5.49 -4.73
CA SER A 16 2.75 6.74 -3.98
C SER A 16 4.21 7.07 -3.62
N SER A 17 5.02 6.05 -3.35
CA SER A 17 6.39 6.21 -2.85
C SER A 17 7.46 6.14 -3.94
N GLY A 18 7.12 5.64 -5.14
CA GLY A 18 8.09 5.32 -6.17
C GLY A 18 8.89 4.04 -5.84
N PRO A 19 10.10 3.88 -6.41
CA PRO A 19 10.99 2.76 -6.08
C PRO A 19 11.38 2.77 -4.60
N VAL A 20 11.20 1.64 -3.91
CA VAL A 20 11.53 1.51 -2.48
C VAL A 20 12.29 0.22 -2.19
N ARG A 21 13.08 0.21 -1.12
CA ARG A 21 13.70 -1.01 -0.62
C ARG A 21 12.63 -1.99 -0.13
N LEU A 22 12.81 -3.28 -0.43
CA LEU A 22 11.94 -4.36 0.04
C LEU A 22 11.74 -4.33 1.58
N SER A 23 12.81 -4.02 2.33
CA SER A 23 12.76 -3.90 3.80
C SER A 23 11.95 -2.70 4.30
N SER A 24 11.77 -1.66 3.48
CA SER A 24 10.94 -0.50 3.83
C SER A 24 9.45 -0.77 3.60
N LEU A 25 9.08 -1.73 2.74
CA LEU A 25 7.67 -2.04 2.46
C LEU A 25 6.92 -2.51 3.71
N ALA A 26 7.58 -3.20 4.65
CA ALA A 26 6.95 -3.63 5.90
C ALA A 26 6.41 -2.45 6.70
N ARG A 27 7.24 -1.42 6.89
CA ARG A 27 6.83 -0.20 7.58
C ARG A 27 5.76 0.59 6.80
N LEU A 28 5.87 0.63 5.48
CA LEU A 28 4.97 1.43 4.65
C LEU A 28 3.59 0.79 4.46
N THR A 29 3.51 -0.54 4.51
CA THR A 29 2.25 -1.30 4.30
C THR A 29 1.65 -1.83 5.60
N GLY A 30 2.42 -1.86 6.70
CA GLY A 30 2.03 -2.54 7.94
C GLY A 30 1.96 -4.06 7.83
N LEU A 31 2.52 -4.65 6.76
CA LEU A 31 2.51 -6.08 6.52
C LEU A 31 3.82 -6.73 7.00
N GLU A 32 3.71 -7.98 7.43
CA GLU A 32 4.85 -8.79 7.86
C GLU A 32 5.83 -9.09 6.72
N ALA A 33 7.14 -9.09 7.01
CA ALA A 33 8.19 -9.30 6.01
C ALA A 33 8.10 -10.63 5.22
N PRO A 34 7.73 -11.78 5.84
CA PRO A 34 7.52 -13.04 5.10
C PRO A 34 6.38 -12.93 4.08
N LEU A 35 5.28 -12.26 4.45
CA LEU A 35 4.14 -12.02 3.56
C LEU A 35 4.57 -11.13 2.39
N ILE A 36 5.23 -10.01 2.67
CA ILE A 36 5.75 -9.11 1.61
C ILE A 36 6.65 -9.86 0.64
N SER A 37 7.60 -10.64 1.15
CA SER A 37 8.56 -11.35 0.30
C SER A 37 7.87 -12.31 -0.67
N ARG A 38 6.82 -13.00 -0.20
CA ARG A 38 5.96 -13.88 -1.02
C ARG A 38 5.18 -13.08 -2.05
N GLU A 39 4.45 -12.05 -1.65
CA GLU A 39 3.62 -11.26 -2.58
C GLU A 39 4.46 -10.55 -3.64
N ILE A 40 5.64 -10.01 -3.27
CA ILE A 40 6.55 -9.39 -4.23
C ILE A 40 7.13 -10.44 -5.19
N LYS A 41 7.28 -11.69 -4.77
CA LYS A 41 7.74 -12.76 -5.67
C LYS A 41 6.67 -13.02 -6.72
N GLU A 42 5.44 -13.26 -6.29
CA GLU A 42 4.31 -13.49 -7.18
C GLU A 42 4.07 -12.29 -8.13
N LEU A 43 4.07 -11.06 -7.60
CA LEU A 43 3.92 -9.86 -8.42
C LEU A 43 5.06 -9.67 -9.42
N SER A 44 6.28 -10.09 -9.08
CA SER A 44 7.43 -10.03 -9.99
C SER A 44 7.35 -11.11 -11.05
N ASP A 45 6.99 -12.33 -10.67
CA ASP A 45 6.81 -13.48 -11.57
C ASP A 45 5.66 -13.19 -12.57
N GLU A 46 4.63 -12.45 -12.16
CA GLU A 46 3.57 -11.94 -13.04
C GLU A 46 3.90 -10.63 -13.76
N GLY A 47 5.05 -10.02 -13.50
CA GLY A 47 5.52 -8.80 -14.19
C GLY A 47 4.81 -7.50 -13.80
N TYR A 48 4.13 -7.43 -12.65
CA TYR A 48 3.60 -6.17 -12.11
C TYR A 48 4.65 -5.30 -11.44
N VAL A 49 5.72 -5.91 -10.91
CA VAL A 49 6.83 -5.19 -10.30
C VAL A 49 8.15 -5.62 -10.92
N VAL A 50 9.15 -4.75 -10.82
CA VAL A 50 10.54 -5.04 -11.20
C VAL A 50 11.40 -4.96 -9.94
N ARG A 51 12.36 -5.88 -9.83
CA ARG A 51 13.38 -5.86 -8.77
C ARG A 51 14.71 -5.41 -9.36
N ALA A 52 15.37 -4.48 -8.69
CA ALA A 52 16.72 -4.04 -9.00
C ALA A 52 17.63 -4.26 -7.79
N SER A 53 18.91 -4.57 -8.04
CA SER A 53 19.93 -4.56 -7.00
C SER A 53 20.18 -3.12 -6.54
N ASP A 54 20.26 -2.90 -5.23
CA ASP A 54 20.65 -1.59 -4.71
C ASP A 54 22.16 -1.36 -4.94
N PRO A 55 22.57 -0.28 -5.63
CA PRO A 55 23.98 0.02 -5.89
C PRO A 55 24.83 0.24 -4.64
N THR A 56 24.19 0.57 -3.51
CA THR A 56 24.84 0.88 -2.23
C THR A 56 24.84 -0.29 -1.25
N ASP A 57 24.00 -1.30 -1.50
CA ASP A 57 23.85 -2.49 -0.67
C ASP A 57 23.36 -3.65 -1.54
N GLY A 58 24.29 -4.44 -2.09
CA GLY A 58 23.98 -5.53 -3.02
C GLY A 58 23.04 -6.62 -2.46
N ARG A 59 22.69 -6.57 -1.16
CA ARG A 59 21.72 -7.46 -0.51
C ARG A 59 20.31 -6.85 -0.40
N ALA A 60 20.16 -5.54 -0.53
CA ALA A 60 18.86 -4.88 -0.52
C ALA A 60 18.28 -4.81 -1.94
N GLY A 61 17.16 -5.48 -2.17
CA GLY A 61 16.41 -5.33 -3.41
C GLY A 61 15.58 -4.05 -3.39
N ILE A 62 15.77 -3.17 -4.37
CA ILE A 62 14.82 -2.11 -4.69
C ILE A 62 13.69 -2.73 -5.51
N VAL A 63 12.46 -2.38 -5.18
CA VAL A 63 11.26 -2.80 -5.91
C VAL A 63 10.54 -1.58 -6.43
N GLU A 64 10.09 -1.64 -7.68
CA GLU A 64 9.29 -0.60 -8.32
C GLU A 64 8.16 -1.20 -9.15
N LEU A 65 7.15 -0.38 -9.46
CA LEU A 65 6.10 -0.78 -10.40
C LEU A 65 6.65 -0.90 -11.81
N SER A 66 6.28 -1.98 -12.49
CA SER A 66 6.38 -2.03 -13.95
C SER A 66 5.26 -1.20 -14.59
N SER A 67 5.30 -1.05 -15.92
CA SER A 67 4.18 -0.45 -16.65
C SER A 67 2.88 -1.25 -16.47
N LYS A 68 2.96 -2.59 -16.51
CA LYS A 68 1.82 -3.48 -16.22
C LYS A 68 1.28 -3.27 -14.80
N GLY A 69 2.17 -3.09 -13.81
CA GLY A 69 1.80 -2.79 -12.42
C GLY A 69 1.04 -1.48 -12.29
N ARG A 70 1.55 -0.40 -12.92
CA ARG A 70 0.88 0.90 -12.94
C ARG A 70 -0.52 0.82 -13.55
N ASP A 71 -0.67 0.10 -14.67
CA ASP A 71 -1.97 -0.04 -15.32
C ASP A 71 -2.94 -0.92 -14.54
N ALA A 72 -2.44 -1.94 -13.84
CA ALA A 72 -3.25 -2.74 -12.93
C ALA A 72 -3.75 -1.92 -11.73
N TRP A 73 -2.88 -1.12 -11.11
CA TRP A 73 -3.26 -0.22 -10.03
C TRP A 73 -4.30 0.81 -10.47
N LYS A 74 -4.11 1.45 -11.64
CA LYS A 74 -5.08 2.41 -12.19
C LYS A 74 -6.46 1.78 -12.39
N ARG A 75 -6.52 0.58 -12.96
CA ARG A 75 -7.79 -0.16 -13.16
C ARG A 75 -8.47 -0.49 -11.83
N PHE A 76 -7.72 -0.97 -10.86
CA PHE A 76 -8.25 -1.20 -9.52
C PHE A 76 -8.77 0.10 -8.90
N ARG A 77 -8.04 1.20 -9.05
CA ARG A 77 -8.44 2.47 -8.45
C ARG A 77 -9.74 2.98 -9.06
N HIS A 78 -9.83 2.98 -10.39
CA HIS A 78 -11.03 3.38 -11.12
C HIS A 78 -12.25 2.57 -10.69
N ALA A 79 -12.14 1.24 -10.65
CA ALA A 79 -13.26 0.38 -10.26
C ALA A 79 -13.76 0.67 -8.83
N ALA A 80 -12.85 1.01 -7.91
CA ALA A 80 -13.25 1.39 -6.57
C ALA A 80 -13.84 2.81 -6.49
N ASP A 81 -13.37 3.74 -7.33
CA ASP A 81 -13.93 5.08 -7.40
C ASP A 81 -15.38 5.01 -7.96
N ASP A 82 -15.64 4.14 -8.94
CA ASP A 82 -16.98 3.86 -9.45
C ASP A 82 -17.90 3.31 -8.35
N ILE A 83 -17.43 2.31 -7.60
CA ILE A 83 -18.19 1.73 -6.47
C ILE A 83 -18.46 2.78 -5.40
N ASN A 84 -17.50 3.62 -5.07
CA ASN A 84 -17.69 4.69 -4.09
C ASN A 84 -18.69 5.74 -4.59
N ALA A 85 -18.62 6.13 -5.86
CA ALA A 85 -19.56 7.07 -6.46
C ALA A 85 -21.00 6.56 -6.40
N GLU A 86 -21.20 5.26 -6.68
CA GLU A 86 -22.51 4.62 -6.54
C GLU A 86 -22.95 4.52 -5.07
N THR A 87 -22.06 4.06 -4.19
CA THR A 87 -22.35 3.87 -2.75
C THR A 87 -22.77 5.18 -2.06
N PHE A 88 -22.16 6.30 -2.46
CA PHE A 88 -22.39 7.60 -1.86
C PHE A 88 -23.20 8.55 -2.77
N ALA A 89 -23.92 8.03 -3.76
CA ALA A 89 -24.64 8.84 -4.75
C ALA A 89 -25.65 9.83 -4.12
N ASP A 90 -26.32 9.42 -3.03
CA ASP A 90 -27.34 10.22 -2.34
C ASP A 90 -26.77 11.08 -1.20
N TRP A 91 -25.46 11.02 -0.95
CA TRP A 91 -24.84 11.78 0.14
C TRP A 91 -24.62 13.23 -0.26
N SER A 92 -24.89 14.15 0.66
CA SER A 92 -24.62 15.56 0.41
C SER A 92 -23.11 15.81 0.33
N ALA A 93 -22.71 16.87 -0.39
CA ALA A 93 -21.31 17.28 -0.44
C ALA A 93 -20.74 17.64 0.94
N GLU A 94 -21.60 18.05 1.90
CA GLU A 94 -21.18 18.33 3.28
C GLU A 94 -20.89 17.03 4.05
N ASP A 95 -21.75 16.02 3.92
CA ASP A 95 -21.54 14.72 4.58
C ASP A 95 -20.26 14.04 4.07
N LEU A 96 -20.00 14.13 2.75
CA LEU A 96 -18.77 13.62 2.15
C LEU A 96 -17.52 14.38 2.63
N ARG A 97 -17.61 15.70 2.84
CA ARG A 97 -16.53 16.48 3.45
C ARG A 97 -16.28 16.04 4.88
N MET A 98 -17.33 15.88 5.68
CA MET A 98 -17.24 15.46 7.07
C MET A 98 -16.65 14.05 7.19
N LEU A 99 -17.13 13.12 6.37
CA LEU A 99 -16.62 11.75 6.32
C LEU A 99 -15.12 11.74 6.01
N ARG A 100 -14.65 12.52 5.03
CA ARG A 100 -13.22 12.64 4.72
C ARG A 100 -12.42 13.11 5.94
N VAL A 101 -12.86 14.17 6.61
CA VAL A 101 -12.17 14.70 7.81
C VAL A 101 -12.10 13.65 8.92
N LEU A 102 -13.19 12.92 9.15
CA LEU A 102 -13.24 11.87 10.17
C LEU A 102 -12.35 10.68 9.82
N LEU A 103 -12.35 10.24 8.56
CA LEU A 103 -11.47 9.16 8.08
C LEU A 103 -9.99 9.53 8.16
N GLU A 104 -9.61 10.76 7.77
CA GLU A 104 -8.23 11.24 7.88
C GLU A 104 -7.76 11.30 9.33
N ARG A 105 -8.62 11.78 10.24
CA ARG A 105 -8.34 11.78 11.68
C ARG A 105 -8.17 10.35 12.19
N ALA A 106 -9.12 9.45 11.89
CA ALA A 106 -9.05 8.06 12.32
C ALA A 106 -7.79 7.36 11.79
N ALA A 107 -7.42 7.59 10.53
CA ALA A 107 -6.19 7.04 9.94
C ALA A 107 -4.93 7.52 10.68
N ARG A 108 -4.83 8.82 11.00
CA ARG A 108 -3.73 9.34 11.83
C ARG A 108 -3.70 8.71 13.22
N ASP A 109 -4.85 8.60 13.87
CA ASP A 109 -4.96 8.08 15.22
C ASP A 109 -4.61 6.58 15.28
N VAL A 110 -4.97 5.79 14.26
CA VAL A 110 -4.56 4.38 14.13
C VAL A 110 -3.04 4.26 14.00
N VAL A 111 -2.41 5.05 13.11
CA VAL A 111 -0.96 5.03 12.93
C VAL A 111 -0.22 5.44 14.21
N ASN A 112 -0.71 6.48 14.88
CA ASN A 112 -0.13 6.96 16.14
C ASN A 112 -0.34 5.97 17.29
N GLY A 113 -1.51 5.33 17.37
CA GLY A 113 -1.84 4.32 18.38
C GLY A 113 -0.94 3.09 18.30
N SER A 114 -0.65 2.59 17.09
CA SER A 114 0.28 1.47 16.88
C SER A 114 1.71 1.79 17.31
N ALA A 115 2.18 3.03 17.12
CA ALA A 115 3.50 3.47 17.56
C ALA A 115 3.67 3.54 19.08
N HIS A 116 2.57 3.66 19.84
CA HIS A 116 2.61 3.62 21.31
C HIS A 116 2.76 2.19 21.85
N VAL A 117 2.17 1.19 21.17
CA VAL A 117 2.25 -0.23 21.58
C VAL A 117 3.65 -0.80 21.33
N GLU A 118 4.25 -0.56 20.15
CA GLU A 118 5.61 -1.06 19.83
C GLU A 118 6.71 -0.49 20.75
N ARG A 119 6.53 0.72 21.30
CA ARG A 119 7.47 1.32 22.26
C ARG A 119 7.36 0.69 23.64
N ALA A 120 6.18 0.22 24.03
CA ALA A 120 5.98 -0.48 25.29
C ALA A 120 6.62 -1.89 25.27
N ASP A 121 6.50 -2.61 24.14
CA ASP A 121 7.05 -3.95 23.99
C ASP A 121 8.59 -3.98 23.88
N ARG A 122 9.23 -2.90 23.40
CA ARG A 122 10.71 -2.79 23.38
C ARG A 122 11.33 -2.36 24.71
N ALA A 123 10.52 -1.91 25.65
CA ALA A 123 10.95 -1.45 26.97
C ALA A 123 10.79 -2.54 28.07
N SER A 124 10.34 -3.74 27.69
CA SER A 124 10.28 -4.95 28.53
C SER A 124 11.31 -5.98 28.06
#